data_AF-A0A527ZE40-F1
#
_entry.id   AF-A0A527ZE40-F1
#
_cell.length_a   1.000
_cell.length_b   1.000
_cell.length_c   1.000
_cell.angle_alpha   90.00
_cell.angle_beta   90.00
_cell.angle_gamma   90.00
#
_symmetry.space_group_name_H-M   'P 1'
#
loop_
_entity.id
_entity.type
_entity.pdbx_description
1 polymer ?
#
loop_
_entity_poly.entity_id
_entity_poly.type
_entity_poly.pdbx_seq_one_letter_code
_entity_poly.pdbx_strand_id
1 'polypeptide(L)'
;MSTPDRMMKAAQPDQHFVMPTARARVPTAQRSSCCANLRCGLCPVDAKFTANNGLMHVFEHPDVSVCLGAEVRRLDHIGGSVRSVAFVHEGKEYSVSGDLFILGANAIQSPAIMLRSGLSGEFVGRGLHESYGWNLEAYLDGVDNFDGSTITTGLNFGLYDGAHRSDHAAALVYFENRWQHGMRPEKGRVRQTLPLIIVTEDLLDPENLVILDEDENAFVSFAGASDYAVKGMAQAKQKLAALLAPLPVEEIFDRGIRRTESHVQGTLRMGSSPADSVVDRDMIHH
;
A
#
# COMPACT_ATOMS: atom_id res chain seq x y z
N MET A 1 15.42 13.64 2.78
CA MET A 1 14.63 14.74 3.35
C MET A 1 14.79 15.95 2.45
N SER A 2 13.69 16.54 2.03
CA SER A 2 13.65 17.87 1.40
C SER A 2 13.91 18.98 2.44
N THR A 3 13.97 20.23 2.02
CA THR A 3 14.10 21.38 2.92
C THR A 3 12.97 21.45 3.96
N PRO A 4 11.67 21.34 3.59
CA PRO A 4 10.58 21.26 4.57
C PRO A 4 10.75 20.10 5.56
N ASP A 5 11.13 18.91 5.09
CA ASP A 5 11.36 17.76 5.99
C ASP A 5 12.45 18.04 7.03
N ARG A 6 13.54 18.73 6.64
CA ARG A 6 14.64 19.06 7.57
C ARG A 6 14.17 20.02 8.66
N MET A 7 13.33 21.00 8.31
CA MET A 7 12.73 21.92 9.29
C MET A 7 11.80 21.17 10.24
N MET A 8 10.93 20.31 9.71
CA MET A 8 10.04 19.47 10.52
C MET A 8 10.82 18.53 11.43
N LYS A 9 11.89 17.89 10.93
CA LYS A 9 12.75 17.01 11.74
C LYS A 9 13.43 17.75 12.88
N ALA A 10 13.92 18.97 12.63
CA ALA A 10 14.56 19.77 13.66
C ALA A 10 13.58 20.19 14.77
N ALA A 11 12.34 20.54 14.40
CA ALA A 11 11.32 20.97 15.36
C ALA A 11 10.59 19.81 16.05
N GLN A 12 10.43 18.67 15.37
CA GLN A 12 9.69 17.49 15.83
C GLN A 12 10.55 16.22 15.69
N PRO A 13 11.65 16.10 16.45
CA PRO A 13 12.65 15.05 16.28
C PRO A 13 12.11 13.63 16.51
N ASP A 14 11.06 13.48 17.32
CA ASP A 14 10.49 12.16 17.65
C ASP A 14 9.22 11.83 16.86
N GLN A 15 8.80 12.72 15.95
CA GLN A 15 7.56 12.54 15.18
C GLN A 15 7.79 12.61 13.67
N HIS A 16 8.77 13.37 13.20
CA HIS A 16 9.08 13.44 11.78
C HIS A 16 10.30 12.58 11.43
N PHE A 17 10.16 11.72 10.43
CA PHE A 17 11.21 10.79 10.02
C PHE A 17 11.35 10.75 8.50
N VAL A 18 12.54 10.38 8.04
CA VAL A 18 12.73 10.11 6.61
C VAL A 18 11.91 8.88 6.24
N MET A 19 11.23 8.93 5.10
CA MET A 19 10.50 7.77 4.59
C MET A 19 11.49 6.59 4.40
N PRO A 20 11.31 5.45 5.09
CA PRO A 20 12.06 4.26 4.81
C PRO A 20 11.70 3.77 3.40
N THR A 21 12.71 3.46 2.58
CA THR A 21 12.49 3.05 1.19
C THR A 21 13.38 1.87 0.83
N ALA A 22 12.83 0.91 0.09
CA ALA A 22 13.61 -0.16 -0.56
C ALA A 22 14.28 0.41 -1.81
N ARG A 23 15.27 1.29 -1.60
CA ARG A 23 15.93 2.06 -2.65
C ARG A 23 17.41 2.19 -2.34
N ALA A 24 18.25 1.95 -3.33
CA ALA A 24 19.69 2.11 -3.22
C ALA A 24 20.05 3.59 -3.02
N ARG A 25 20.48 3.95 -1.80
CA ARG A 25 21.03 5.29 -1.49
C ARG A 25 22.45 5.44 -2.02
N VAL A 26 23.22 4.37 -1.96
CA VAL A 26 24.57 4.25 -2.51
C VAL A 26 24.55 3.17 -3.59
N PRO A 27 25.45 3.23 -4.59
CA PRO A 27 25.59 2.14 -5.55
C PRO A 27 25.92 0.83 -4.83
N THR A 28 25.38 -0.27 -5.34
CA THR A 28 25.73 -1.64 -4.95
C THR A 28 26.42 -2.31 -6.14
N ALA A 29 26.89 -3.54 -5.99
CA ALA A 29 27.49 -4.28 -7.11
C ALA A 29 26.50 -4.50 -8.27
N GLN A 30 25.19 -4.56 -8.01
CA GLN A 30 24.16 -4.87 -9.00
C GLN A 30 23.23 -3.69 -9.33
N ARG A 31 23.19 -2.62 -8.51
CA ARG A 31 22.23 -1.51 -8.67
C ARG A 31 22.88 -0.16 -8.48
N SER A 32 22.50 0.81 -9.32
CA SER A 32 22.94 2.19 -9.22
C SER A 32 22.30 2.91 -8.04
N SER A 33 22.94 3.98 -7.56
CA SER A 33 22.28 4.90 -6.61
C SER A 33 21.09 5.59 -7.26
N CYS A 34 20.06 5.86 -6.47
CA CYS A 34 18.91 6.62 -6.93
C CYS A 34 19.30 8.02 -7.42
N CYS A 35 18.88 8.37 -8.63
CA CYS A 35 19.09 9.68 -9.26
C CYS A 35 17.96 10.69 -9.00
N ALA A 36 17.07 10.44 -8.05
CA ALA A 36 15.97 11.33 -7.67
C ALA A 36 15.06 11.77 -8.83
N ASN A 37 14.87 10.94 -9.86
CA ASN A 37 14.03 11.25 -11.03
C ASN A 37 12.51 11.34 -10.76
N LEU A 38 12.06 11.02 -9.53
CA LEU A 38 10.65 11.06 -9.11
C LEU A 38 9.68 10.14 -9.90
N ARG A 39 10.21 9.18 -10.67
CA ARG A 39 9.49 8.11 -11.38
C ARG A 39 9.81 6.75 -10.76
N CYS A 40 9.23 6.50 -9.60
CA CYS A 40 9.47 5.28 -8.82
C CYS A 40 8.68 4.05 -9.30
N GLY A 41 7.68 4.21 -10.17
CA GLY A 41 6.93 3.08 -10.76
C GLY A 41 7.71 2.35 -11.85
N LEU A 42 8.56 3.09 -12.57
CA LEU A 42 9.45 2.57 -13.61
C LEU A 42 10.80 3.25 -13.44
N CYS A 43 11.64 2.71 -12.55
CA CYS A 43 12.89 3.35 -12.19
C CYS A 43 13.91 3.21 -13.34
N PRO A 44 14.36 4.31 -13.97
CA PRO A 44 15.24 4.25 -15.14
C PRO A 44 16.67 3.79 -14.83
N VAL A 45 17.06 3.79 -13.56
CA VAL A 45 18.41 3.40 -13.10
C VAL A 45 18.39 2.20 -12.17
N ASP A 46 17.24 1.52 -12.10
CA ASP A 46 17.04 0.30 -11.33
C ASP A 46 17.40 0.40 -9.83
N ALA A 47 17.32 1.61 -9.28
CA ALA A 47 17.70 1.88 -7.90
C ALA A 47 16.62 1.48 -6.88
N LYS A 48 15.34 1.55 -7.26
CA LYS A 48 14.23 1.07 -6.42
C LYS A 48 14.17 -0.45 -6.54
N PHE A 49 14.07 -1.14 -5.40
CA PHE A 49 13.89 -2.58 -5.38
C PHE A 49 12.65 -3.01 -6.20
N THR A 50 12.84 -4.07 -6.96
CA THR A 50 11.81 -4.88 -7.58
C THR A 50 12.23 -6.35 -7.42
N ALA A 51 11.29 -7.29 -7.53
CA ALA A 51 11.67 -8.71 -7.56
C ALA A 51 12.69 -8.99 -8.70
N ASN A 52 12.51 -8.32 -9.84
CA ASN A 52 13.37 -8.46 -11.01
C ASN A 52 14.83 -8.02 -10.77
N ASN A 53 15.09 -7.06 -9.88
CA ASN A 53 16.45 -6.58 -9.64
C ASN A 53 17.09 -7.08 -8.35
N GLY A 54 16.32 -7.71 -7.47
CA GLY A 54 16.80 -8.19 -6.18
C GLY A 54 16.69 -9.70 -5.98
N LEU A 55 15.79 -10.37 -6.68
CA LEU A 55 15.43 -11.77 -6.40
C LEU A 55 15.51 -12.68 -7.63
N MET A 56 15.92 -12.20 -8.81
CA MET A 56 15.95 -13.05 -10.01
C MET A 56 16.84 -14.28 -9.89
N HIS A 57 17.95 -14.18 -9.15
CA HIS A 57 18.84 -15.30 -8.87
C HIS A 57 18.13 -16.48 -8.16
N VAL A 58 17.02 -16.23 -7.46
CA VAL A 58 16.21 -17.31 -6.85
C VAL A 58 15.57 -18.17 -7.94
N PHE A 59 15.13 -17.56 -9.04
CA PHE A 59 14.52 -18.27 -10.17
C PHE A 59 15.55 -18.97 -11.06
N GLU A 60 16.85 -18.71 -10.87
CA GLU A 60 17.95 -19.39 -11.58
C GLU A 60 18.39 -20.69 -10.89
N HIS A 61 17.90 -20.95 -9.68
CA HIS A 61 18.24 -22.16 -8.94
C HIS A 61 17.72 -23.41 -9.68
N PRO A 62 18.51 -24.50 -9.80
CA PRO A 62 18.12 -25.68 -10.59
C PRO A 62 16.84 -26.37 -10.10
N ASP A 63 16.51 -26.20 -8.81
CA ASP A 63 15.29 -26.76 -8.21
C ASP A 63 14.06 -25.83 -8.31
N VAL A 64 14.19 -24.67 -8.94
CA VAL A 64 13.10 -23.71 -9.12
C VAL A 64 12.65 -23.70 -10.57
N SER A 65 11.36 -23.93 -10.80
CA SER A 65 10.72 -23.82 -12.11
C SER A 65 9.70 -22.69 -12.10
N VAL A 66 9.70 -21.85 -13.14
CA VAL A 66 8.75 -20.74 -13.31
C VAL A 66 7.91 -20.99 -14.55
N CYS A 67 6.60 -21.10 -14.38
CA CYS A 67 5.64 -21.21 -15.48
C CYS A 67 4.92 -19.87 -15.65
N LEU A 68 5.40 -19.05 -16.59
CA LEU A 68 4.78 -17.76 -16.91
C LEU A 68 3.54 -17.97 -17.79
N GLY A 69 2.60 -17.03 -17.76
CA GLY A 69 1.35 -17.14 -18.53
C GLY A 69 0.49 -18.33 -18.08
N ALA A 70 0.61 -18.74 -16.81
CA ALA A 70 -0.19 -19.77 -16.18
C ALA A 70 -1.20 -19.14 -15.22
N GLU A 71 -2.47 -19.07 -15.63
CA GLU A 71 -3.55 -18.56 -14.79
C GLU A 71 -4.09 -19.68 -13.90
N VAL A 72 -3.75 -19.66 -12.62
CA VAL A 72 -4.33 -20.57 -11.64
C VAL A 72 -5.80 -20.24 -11.41
N ARG A 73 -6.69 -21.23 -11.64
CA ARG A 73 -8.14 -21.06 -11.49
C ARG A 73 -8.67 -21.73 -10.23
N ARG A 74 -8.22 -22.94 -9.90
CA ARG A 74 -8.75 -23.75 -8.79
C ARG A 74 -7.67 -24.54 -8.07
N LEU A 75 -7.95 -24.87 -6.82
CA LEU A 75 -7.21 -25.76 -5.94
C LEU A 75 -8.09 -26.98 -5.66
N ASP A 76 -7.67 -28.16 -6.08
CA ASP A 76 -8.39 -29.40 -5.74
C ASP A 76 -7.95 -29.85 -4.36
N HIS A 77 -8.91 -30.19 -3.50
CA HIS A 77 -8.62 -30.54 -2.11
C HIS A 77 -9.46 -31.71 -1.61
N ILE A 78 -8.94 -32.44 -0.62
CA ILE A 78 -9.63 -33.53 0.09
C ILE A 78 -9.43 -33.33 1.58
N GLY A 79 -10.53 -33.28 2.34
CA GLY A 79 -10.47 -33.11 3.80
C GLY A 79 -9.75 -31.82 4.23
N GLY A 80 -9.95 -30.73 3.48
CA GLY A 80 -9.30 -29.42 3.73
C GLY A 80 -7.85 -29.31 3.23
N SER A 81 -7.21 -30.40 2.82
CA SER A 81 -5.84 -30.36 2.29
C SER A 81 -5.81 -30.33 0.77
N VAL A 82 -5.12 -29.33 0.19
CA VAL A 82 -4.91 -29.20 -1.26
C VAL A 82 -4.04 -30.36 -1.77
N ARG A 83 -4.38 -30.89 -2.95
CA ARG A 83 -3.70 -32.01 -3.62
C ARG A 83 -3.20 -31.64 -5.01
N SER A 84 -3.90 -30.74 -5.69
CA SER A 84 -3.50 -30.24 -7.00
C SER A 84 -3.96 -28.82 -7.25
N VAL A 85 -3.32 -28.18 -8.22
CA VAL A 85 -3.66 -26.86 -8.74
C VAL A 85 -4.08 -27.03 -10.19
N ALA A 86 -5.26 -26.54 -10.54
CA ALA A 86 -5.72 -26.44 -11.91
C ALA A 86 -5.46 -25.03 -12.46
N PHE A 87 -4.82 -24.95 -13.62
CA PHE A 87 -4.44 -23.70 -14.26
C PHE A 87 -4.59 -23.74 -15.78
N VAL A 88 -4.76 -22.57 -16.39
CA VAL A 88 -4.80 -22.40 -17.84
C VAL A 88 -3.45 -21.87 -18.31
N HIS A 89 -2.88 -22.51 -19.33
CA HIS A 89 -1.66 -22.06 -19.99
C HIS A 89 -1.82 -22.22 -21.50
N GLU A 90 -1.54 -21.16 -22.26
CA GLU A 90 -1.71 -21.14 -23.73
C GLU A 90 -3.11 -21.64 -24.20
N GLY A 91 -4.15 -21.31 -23.44
CA GLY A 91 -5.54 -21.70 -23.73
C GLY A 91 -5.89 -23.16 -23.45
N LYS A 92 -4.99 -23.93 -22.81
CA LYS A 92 -5.24 -25.32 -22.39
C LYS A 92 -5.26 -25.42 -20.87
N GLU A 93 -6.10 -26.33 -20.36
CA GLU A 93 -6.15 -26.65 -18.94
C GLU A 93 -5.08 -27.68 -18.57
N TYR A 94 -4.43 -27.43 -17.44
CA TYR A 94 -3.42 -28.30 -16.84
C TYR A 94 -3.73 -28.49 -15.36
N SER A 95 -3.21 -29.59 -14.80
CA SER A 95 -3.23 -29.86 -13.37
C SER A 95 -1.85 -30.28 -12.91
N VAL A 96 -1.42 -29.79 -11.75
CA VAL A 96 -0.14 -30.16 -11.11
C VAL A 96 -0.39 -30.53 -9.65
N SER A 97 0.26 -31.60 -9.19
CA SER A 97 0.22 -32.04 -7.79
C SER A 97 1.54 -31.76 -7.08
N GLY A 98 1.51 -31.71 -5.74
CA GLY A 98 2.66 -31.42 -4.90
C GLY A 98 2.35 -31.61 -3.42
N ASP A 99 3.38 -31.48 -2.58
CA ASP A 99 3.26 -31.70 -1.14
C ASP A 99 2.87 -30.44 -0.35
N LEU A 100 3.20 -29.26 -0.87
CA LEU A 100 2.93 -27.96 -0.25
C LEU A 100 2.44 -26.97 -1.31
N PHE A 101 1.40 -26.22 -0.96
CA PHE A 101 0.81 -25.19 -1.80
C PHE A 101 0.83 -23.86 -1.08
N ILE A 102 1.32 -22.82 -1.75
CA ILE A 102 1.39 -21.45 -1.22
C ILE A 102 0.60 -20.55 -2.18
N LEU A 103 -0.43 -19.88 -1.65
CA LEU A 103 -1.27 -18.97 -2.43
C LEU A 103 -0.81 -17.52 -2.22
N GLY A 104 -0.26 -16.92 -3.29
CA GLY A 104 0.32 -15.57 -3.27
C GLY A 104 -0.22 -14.64 -4.36
N ALA A 105 -1.51 -14.74 -4.70
CA ALA A 105 -2.12 -14.06 -5.84
C ALA A 105 -2.77 -12.70 -5.47
N ASN A 106 -2.19 -11.92 -4.57
CA ASN A 106 -2.73 -10.64 -4.03
C ASN A 106 -4.11 -10.75 -3.32
N ALA A 107 -4.56 -9.65 -2.71
CA ALA A 107 -5.79 -9.59 -1.92
C ALA A 107 -7.11 -9.71 -2.73
N ILE A 108 -7.04 -9.73 -4.06
CA ILE A 108 -8.20 -9.86 -4.95
C ILE A 108 -8.23 -11.25 -5.59
N GLN A 109 -7.12 -11.70 -6.19
CA GLN A 109 -7.15 -12.99 -6.90
C GLN A 109 -7.00 -14.19 -5.95
N SER A 110 -6.32 -14.05 -4.81
CA SER A 110 -6.24 -15.14 -3.82
C SER A 110 -7.62 -15.57 -3.30
N PRO A 111 -8.49 -14.68 -2.76
CA PRO A 111 -9.82 -15.10 -2.35
C PRO A 111 -10.67 -15.62 -3.51
N ALA A 112 -10.53 -15.05 -4.72
CA ALA A 112 -11.27 -15.55 -5.88
C ALA A 112 -10.88 -17.00 -6.24
N ILE A 113 -9.60 -17.36 -6.18
CA ILE A 113 -9.14 -18.75 -6.35
C ILE A 113 -9.75 -19.64 -5.27
N MET A 114 -9.73 -19.24 -4.00
CA MET A 114 -10.32 -20.02 -2.91
C MET A 114 -11.82 -20.23 -3.08
N LEU A 115 -12.56 -19.18 -3.44
CA LEU A 115 -14.00 -19.25 -3.72
C LEU A 115 -14.31 -20.22 -4.87
N ARG A 116 -13.55 -20.15 -5.98
CA ARG A 116 -13.71 -21.08 -7.11
C ARG A 116 -13.39 -22.53 -6.75
N SER A 117 -12.56 -22.72 -5.72
CA SER A 117 -12.07 -24.02 -5.27
C SER A 117 -13.00 -24.70 -4.26
N GLY A 118 -14.06 -24.02 -3.79
CA GLY A 118 -14.89 -24.54 -2.71
C GLY A 118 -14.19 -24.55 -1.33
N LEU A 119 -13.00 -23.97 -1.23
CA LEU A 119 -12.32 -23.65 0.03
C LEU A 119 -12.89 -22.36 0.62
N SER A 120 -14.22 -22.29 0.68
CA SER A 120 -14.95 -21.15 1.19
C SER A 120 -15.21 -21.28 2.69
N GLY A 121 -15.24 -20.14 3.35
CA GLY A 121 -15.62 -19.98 4.75
C GLY A 121 -16.23 -18.60 4.90
N GLU A 122 -16.83 -18.31 6.05
CA GLU A 122 -17.54 -17.04 6.28
C GLU A 122 -16.70 -15.82 5.89
N PHE A 123 -15.39 -15.87 6.12
CA PHE A 123 -14.48 -14.73 5.97
C PHE A 123 -13.69 -14.70 4.66
N VAL A 124 -13.75 -15.75 3.83
CA VAL A 124 -13.01 -15.77 2.56
C VAL A 124 -13.55 -14.67 1.64
N GLY A 125 -12.67 -13.77 1.24
CA GLY A 125 -13.01 -12.61 0.41
C GLY A 125 -13.57 -11.42 1.19
N ARG A 126 -13.93 -11.55 2.48
CA ARG A 126 -14.57 -10.47 3.26
C ARG A 126 -13.59 -9.61 4.02
N GLY A 127 -14.00 -8.39 4.37
CA GLY A 127 -13.15 -7.46 5.09
C GLY A 127 -12.10 -6.83 4.18
N LEU A 128 -12.40 -6.70 2.88
CA LEU A 128 -11.56 -5.96 1.94
C LEU A 128 -11.45 -4.51 2.44
N HIS A 129 -10.24 -4.04 2.69
CA HIS A 129 -10.01 -2.65 3.04
C HIS A 129 -8.64 -2.20 2.56
N GLU A 130 -8.45 -0.89 2.54
CA GLU A 130 -7.13 -0.29 2.52
C GLU A 130 -7.14 1.04 3.28
N SER A 131 -5.97 1.66 3.43
CA SER A 131 -5.87 2.97 4.06
C SER A 131 -6.67 4.04 3.32
N TYR A 132 -7.41 4.88 4.05
CA TYR A 132 -8.23 5.95 3.48
C TYR A 132 -7.39 7.22 3.28
N GLY A 133 -7.19 7.62 2.02
CA GLY A 133 -6.23 8.67 1.66
C GLY A 133 -6.83 9.98 1.15
N TRP A 134 -6.12 11.08 1.40
CA TRP A 134 -6.52 12.43 1.00
C TRP A 134 -5.32 13.27 0.56
N ASN A 135 -5.44 13.97 -0.58
CA ASN A 135 -4.40 14.89 -1.03
C ASN A 135 -4.64 16.29 -0.44
N LEU A 136 -3.58 16.91 0.05
CA LEU A 136 -3.55 18.31 0.45
C LEU A 136 -2.31 19.00 -0.16
N GLU A 137 -2.29 20.32 -0.12
CA GLU A 137 -1.12 21.08 -0.55
C GLU A 137 -0.96 22.33 0.32
N ALA A 138 0.22 22.56 0.86
CA ALA A 138 0.53 23.76 1.62
C ALA A 138 1.41 24.70 0.80
N TYR A 139 1.00 25.95 0.61
CA TYR A 139 1.90 26.98 0.12
C TYR A 139 2.77 27.48 1.27
N LEU A 140 4.06 27.64 0.99
CA LEU A 140 5.06 28.04 1.96
C LEU A 140 5.55 29.45 1.63
N ASP A 141 5.94 30.21 2.65
CA ASP A 141 6.62 31.48 2.46
C ASP A 141 8.15 31.32 2.60
N GLY A 142 8.88 31.60 1.52
CA GLY A 142 10.35 31.62 1.53
C GLY A 142 11.03 30.25 1.65
N VAL A 143 10.27 29.14 1.68
CA VAL A 143 10.79 27.77 1.77
C VAL A 143 10.49 27.01 0.49
N ASP A 144 11.54 26.67 -0.25
CA ASP A 144 11.43 25.82 -1.44
C ASP A 144 11.35 24.32 -1.05
N ASN A 145 10.54 23.56 -1.79
CA ASN A 145 10.50 22.10 -1.76
C ASN A 145 11.16 21.50 -3.01
N PHE A 146 11.01 20.19 -3.21
CA PHE A 146 11.47 19.43 -4.39
C PHE A 146 13.00 19.24 -4.49
N ASP A 147 13.72 19.43 -3.39
CA ASP A 147 15.17 19.17 -3.26
C ASP A 147 15.48 17.82 -2.59
N GLY A 148 14.47 16.98 -2.35
CA GLY A 148 14.61 15.64 -1.78
C GLY A 148 14.89 14.54 -2.81
N SER A 149 15.24 13.33 -2.33
CA SER A 149 15.80 12.25 -3.16
C SER A 149 14.79 11.21 -3.68
N THR A 150 13.48 11.36 -3.43
CA THR A 150 12.43 10.40 -3.80
C THR A 150 11.06 11.10 -3.87
N ILE A 151 9.98 10.40 -4.22
CA ILE A 151 8.63 10.99 -4.36
C ILE A 151 7.99 11.37 -3.01
N THR A 152 8.23 10.59 -1.96
CA THR A 152 7.79 10.86 -0.58
C THR A 152 9.03 10.86 0.29
N THR A 153 9.37 11.99 0.88
CA THR A 153 10.68 12.16 1.51
C THR A 153 10.63 12.14 3.03
N GLY A 154 9.48 12.48 3.59
CA GLY A 154 9.24 12.50 5.03
C GLY A 154 7.89 11.89 5.38
N LEU A 155 7.83 11.37 6.60
CA LEU A 155 6.63 10.91 7.27
C LEU A 155 6.53 11.63 8.61
N ASN A 156 5.35 12.12 8.94
CA ASN A 156 5.06 12.67 10.25
C ASN A 156 4.06 11.78 11.00
N PHE A 157 4.47 11.29 12.17
CA PHE A 157 3.74 10.38 13.05
C PHE A 157 3.01 11.10 14.20
N GLY A 158 2.95 12.43 14.20
CA GLY A 158 2.33 13.22 15.27
C GLY A 158 0.84 12.93 15.48
N LEU A 159 0.18 12.27 14.53
CA LEU A 159 -1.23 11.85 14.59
C LEU A 159 -1.39 10.31 14.52
N TYR A 160 -0.29 9.57 14.59
CA TYR A 160 -0.26 8.13 14.26
C TYR A 160 -0.68 7.22 15.41
N ASP A 161 -0.55 7.68 16.66
CA ASP A 161 -0.92 6.86 17.81
C ASP A 161 -1.41 7.68 18.99
N GLY A 162 -2.18 7.03 19.87
CA GLY A 162 -2.70 7.60 21.10
C GLY A 162 -4.12 7.14 21.44
N ALA A 163 -4.61 7.55 22.62
CA ALA A 163 -5.90 7.12 23.15
C ALA A 163 -7.10 7.42 22.22
N HIS A 164 -6.98 8.42 21.35
CA HIS A 164 -8.00 8.76 20.35
C HIS A 164 -8.35 7.60 19.40
N ARG A 165 -7.46 6.60 19.25
CA ARG A 165 -7.68 5.43 18.40
C ARG A 165 -8.83 4.55 18.87
N SER A 166 -9.34 4.70 20.09
CA SER A 166 -10.60 4.06 20.51
C SER A 166 -11.84 4.74 19.94
N ASP A 167 -11.71 5.92 19.33
CA ASP A 167 -12.82 6.79 18.91
C ASP A 167 -12.77 7.14 17.40
N HIS A 168 -11.58 7.32 16.84
CA HIS A 168 -11.38 7.62 15.42
C HIS A 168 -10.00 7.16 14.93
N ALA A 169 -9.85 6.96 13.62
CA ALA A 169 -8.60 6.48 13.05
C ALA A 169 -7.39 7.37 13.34
N ALA A 170 -6.26 6.71 13.53
CA ALA A 170 -4.94 7.33 13.46
C ALA A 170 -4.65 7.81 12.04
N ALA A 171 -3.76 8.81 11.94
CA ALA A 171 -3.35 9.39 10.67
C ALA A 171 -1.84 9.44 10.52
N LEU A 172 -1.35 9.11 9.32
CA LEU A 172 0.03 9.31 8.92
C LEU A 172 0.08 10.42 7.86
N VAL A 173 0.97 11.41 8.05
CA VAL A 173 1.11 12.54 7.11
C VAL A 173 2.39 12.38 6.30
N TYR A 174 2.25 12.36 4.98
CA TYR A 174 3.30 12.11 4.01
C TYR A 174 3.72 13.45 3.43
N PHE A 175 5.02 13.69 3.38
CA PHE A 175 5.60 14.87 2.77
C PHE A 175 6.07 14.50 1.37
N GLU A 176 5.37 15.01 0.37
CA GLU A 176 5.65 14.72 -1.02
C GLU A 176 6.69 15.71 -1.58
N ASN A 177 7.54 15.15 -2.43
CA ASN A 177 8.64 15.82 -3.09
C ASN A 177 8.47 15.73 -4.63
N ARG A 178 7.23 15.61 -5.08
CA ARG A 178 6.82 15.66 -6.48
C ARG A 178 5.66 16.64 -6.68
N TRP A 179 5.63 17.27 -7.83
CA TRP A 179 4.68 18.31 -8.22
C TRP A 179 3.37 17.68 -8.74
N GLN A 180 2.53 17.22 -7.81
CA GLN A 180 1.25 16.54 -8.12
C GLN A 180 0.16 17.50 -8.59
N HIS A 181 0.16 18.73 -8.07
CA HIS A 181 -0.90 19.72 -8.28
C HIS A 181 -0.43 20.92 -9.11
N GLY A 182 0.74 20.79 -9.73
CA GLY A 182 1.42 21.87 -10.43
C GLY A 182 2.46 22.57 -9.57
N MET A 183 2.87 23.74 -10.02
CA MET A 183 3.82 24.63 -9.36
C MET A 183 3.11 25.95 -9.07
N ARG A 184 3.64 26.72 -8.12
CA ARG A 184 3.12 28.06 -7.83
C ARG A 184 3.28 28.98 -9.05
N PRO A 185 2.27 29.79 -9.41
CA PRO A 185 2.34 30.68 -10.55
C PRO A 185 3.20 31.93 -10.29
N GLU A 186 3.45 32.29 -9.03
CA GLU A 186 4.18 33.51 -8.69
C GLU A 186 5.68 33.39 -9.01
N LYS A 187 6.20 34.39 -9.73
CA LYS A 187 7.62 34.46 -10.09
C LYS A 187 8.50 34.40 -8.85
N GLY A 188 9.47 33.48 -8.84
CA GLY A 188 10.40 33.29 -7.73
C GLY A 188 9.86 32.42 -6.57
N ARG A 189 8.58 32.01 -6.62
CA ARG A 189 7.97 31.15 -5.59
C ARG A 189 7.54 29.79 -6.11
N VAL A 190 7.92 29.44 -7.35
CA VAL A 190 7.42 28.27 -8.08
C VAL A 190 7.54 26.95 -7.31
N ARG A 191 8.57 26.79 -6.46
CA ARG A 191 8.81 25.61 -5.61
C ARG A 191 8.35 25.75 -4.16
N GLN A 192 7.77 26.89 -3.78
CA GLN A 192 7.30 27.15 -2.42
C GLN A 192 5.92 26.53 -2.17
N THR A 193 5.81 25.23 -2.50
CA THR A 193 4.63 24.40 -2.33
C THR A 193 5.04 23.03 -1.79
N LEU A 194 4.24 22.51 -0.86
CA LEU A 194 4.41 21.22 -0.22
C LEU A 194 3.14 20.40 -0.43
N PRO A 195 3.11 19.51 -1.43
CA PRO A 195 2.06 18.51 -1.54
C PRO A 195 2.17 17.53 -0.36
N LEU A 196 1.03 17.13 0.16
CA LEU A 196 0.88 16.29 1.33
C LEU A 196 -0.14 15.20 1.03
N ILE A 197 0.08 14.03 1.63
CA ILE A 197 -0.95 12.99 1.68
C ILE A 197 -1.23 12.70 3.15
N ILE A 198 -2.49 12.69 3.54
CA ILE A 198 -2.91 12.08 4.80
C ILE A 198 -3.48 10.73 4.46
N VAL A 199 -3.08 9.70 5.19
CA VAL A 199 -3.73 8.39 5.16
C VAL A 199 -4.20 8.03 6.56
N THR A 200 -5.40 7.49 6.67
CA THR A 200 -5.94 6.98 7.93
C THR A 200 -6.15 5.47 7.88
N GLU A 201 -5.97 4.84 9.03
CA GLU A 201 -6.32 3.43 9.23
C GLU A 201 -7.79 3.20 8.91
N ASP A 202 -8.10 2.05 8.31
CA ASP A 202 -9.47 1.61 8.03
C ASP A 202 -9.73 0.28 8.72
N LEU A 203 -10.98 0.03 9.09
CA LEU A 203 -11.40 -1.18 9.78
C LEU A 203 -11.98 -2.20 8.80
N LEU A 204 -11.98 -3.46 9.25
CA LEU A 204 -12.63 -4.55 8.52
C LEU A 204 -14.13 -4.30 8.45
N ASP A 205 -14.66 -4.22 7.23
CA ASP A 205 -16.10 -4.18 6.97
C ASP A 205 -16.52 -5.45 6.21
N PRO A 206 -17.46 -6.26 6.74
CA PRO A 206 -17.92 -7.47 6.07
C PRO A 206 -18.69 -7.23 4.77
N GLU A 207 -19.15 -6.00 4.49
CA GLU A 207 -19.80 -5.60 3.23
C GLU A 207 -18.78 -5.29 2.13
N ASN A 208 -17.54 -4.97 2.51
CA ASN A 208 -16.43 -4.84 1.58
C ASN A 208 -15.82 -6.22 1.33
N LEU A 209 -15.96 -6.72 0.11
CA LEU A 209 -15.61 -8.10 -0.19
C LEU A 209 -15.25 -8.36 -1.66
N VAL A 210 -14.55 -9.46 -1.87
CA VAL A 210 -14.30 -10.06 -3.18
C VAL A 210 -15.24 -11.24 -3.34
N ILE A 211 -16.02 -11.23 -4.41
CA ILE A 211 -16.89 -12.33 -4.85
C ILE A 211 -16.47 -12.82 -6.24
N LEU A 212 -17.17 -13.84 -6.70
CA LEU A 212 -17.14 -14.27 -8.08
C LEU A 212 -18.33 -13.66 -8.82
N ASP A 213 -18.11 -13.13 -10.02
CA ASP A 213 -19.19 -12.78 -10.94
C ASP A 213 -19.75 -14.03 -11.66
N GLU A 214 -20.65 -13.80 -12.63
CA GLU A 214 -21.31 -14.87 -13.39
C GLU A 214 -20.34 -15.72 -14.24
N ASP A 215 -19.17 -15.19 -14.59
CA ASP A 215 -18.11 -15.86 -15.35
C ASP A 215 -17.00 -16.41 -14.42
N GLU A 216 -17.26 -16.46 -13.12
CA GLU A 216 -16.31 -16.85 -12.07
C GLU A 216 -15.04 -15.97 -12.01
N ASN A 217 -15.11 -14.71 -12.47
CA ASN A 217 -14.01 -13.76 -12.32
C ASN A 217 -14.09 -13.06 -10.97
N ALA A 218 -12.93 -12.59 -10.49
CA ALA A 218 -12.86 -11.85 -9.24
C ALA A 218 -13.59 -10.50 -9.41
N PHE A 219 -14.59 -10.26 -8.58
CA PHE A 219 -15.35 -9.02 -8.55
C PHE A 219 -15.24 -8.37 -7.18
N VAL A 220 -14.86 -7.09 -7.16
CA VAL A 220 -14.73 -6.30 -5.92
C VAL A 220 -16.04 -5.56 -5.66
N SER A 221 -16.70 -5.90 -4.57
CA SER A 221 -17.81 -5.15 -3.99
C SER A 221 -17.27 -4.28 -2.85
N PHE A 222 -17.18 -2.97 -3.07
CA PHE A 222 -16.65 -2.02 -2.09
C PHE A 222 -17.67 -0.92 -1.82
N ALA A 223 -18.24 -0.92 -0.61
CA ALA A 223 -19.22 0.06 -0.15
C ALA A 223 -18.57 1.40 0.23
N GLY A 224 -17.35 1.37 0.77
CA GLY A 224 -16.62 2.56 1.18
C GLY A 224 -15.65 2.31 2.33
N ALA A 225 -14.96 3.36 2.74
CA ALA A 225 -14.16 3.33 3.97
C ALA A 225 -15.06 3.41 5.20
N SER A 226 -14.61 2.85 6.33
CA SER A 226 -15.38 2.86 7.58
C SER A 226 -15.59 4.28 8.14
N ASP A 227 -16.65 4.46 8.92
CA ASP A 227 -16.89 5.70 9.69
C ASP A 227 -15.70 6.07 10.57
N TYR A 228 -14.99 5.06 11.09
CA TYR A 228 -13.77 5.22 11.88
C TYR A 228 -12.66 5.92 11.09
N ALA A 229 -12.41 5.48 9.85
CA ALA A 229 -11.45 6.10 8.93
C ALA A 229 -11.87 7.52 8.55
N VAL A 230 -13.13 7.71 8.17
CA VAL A 230 -13.67 9.01 7.75
C VAL A 230 -13.58 10.03 8.89
N LYS A 231 -13.93 9.64 10.12
CA LYS A 231 -13.80 10.48 11.32
C LYS A 231 -12.35 10.81 11.63
N GLY A 232 -11.43 9.84 11.50
CA GLY A 232 -10.00 10.06 11.68
C GLY A 232 -9.46 11.08 10.67
N MET A 233 -9.89 10.99 9.41
CA MET A 233 -9.48 11.94 8.36
C MET A 233 -9.96 13.36 8.66
N ALA A 234 -11.21 13.50 9.10
CA ALA A 234 -11.74 14.80 9.52
C ALA A 234 -10.91 15.42 10.66
N GLN A 235 -10.57 14.63 11.67
CA GLN A 235 -9.73 15.05 12.80
C GLN A 235 -8.30 15.40 12.35
N ALA A 236 -7.73 14.61 11.45
CA ALA A 236 -6.38 14.85 10.93
C ALA A 236 -6.31 16.17 10.14
N LYS A 237 -7.29 16.46 9.30
CA LYS A 237 -7.38 17.73 8.56
C LYS A 237 -7.51 18.94 9.49
N GLN A 238 -8.30 18.83 10.57
CA GLN A 238 -8.41 19.89 11.59
C GLN A 238 -7.08 20.14 12.31
N LYS A 239 -6.30 19.09 12.57
CA LYS A 239 -5.02 19.18 13.28
C LYS A 239 -3.83 19.51 12.37
N LEU A 240 -4.01 19.50 11.05
CA LEU A 240 -2.92 19.63 10.09
C LEU A 240 -2.16 20.96 10.23
N ALA A 241 -2.87 22.08 10.41
CA ALA A 241 -2.23 23.39 10.58
C ALA A 241 -1.33 23.42 11.82
N ALA A 242 -1.78 22.82 12.94
CA ALA A 242 -0.97 22.70 14.16
C ALA A 242 0.24 21.78 13.96
N LEU A 243 0.07 20.67 13.24
CA LEU A 243 1.18 19.76 12.89
C LEU A 243 2.24 20.48 12.05
N LEU A 244 1.82 21.32 11.09
CA LEU A 244 2.70 22.07 10.18
C LEU A 244 3.20 23.40 10.75
N ALA A 245 2.88 23.74 11.99
CA ALA A 245 3.30 25.00 12.63
C ALA A 245 4.81 25.31 12.56
N PRO A 246 5.74 24.33 12.49
CA PRO A 246 7.17 24.62 12.26
C PRO A 246 7.51 25.18 10.87
N LEU A 247 6.59 25.10 9.91
CA LEU A 247 6.77 25.63 8.56
C LEU A 247 6.04 26.98 8.41
N PRO A 248 6.54 27.88 7.56
CA PRO A 248 5.87 29.13 7.25
C PRO A 248 4.73 28.88 6.24
N VAL A 249 3.67 28.18 6.68
CA VAL A 249 2.51 27.88 5.83
C VAL A 249 1.66 29.14 5.64
N GLU A 250 1.43 29.53 4.39
CA GLU A 250 0.52 30.62 4.02
C GLU A 250 -0.93 30.13 3.90
N GLU A 251 -1.11 29.00 3.23
CA GLU A 251 -2.42 28.46 2.87
C GLU A 251 -2.34 26.94 2.70
N ILE A 252 -3.41 26.24 3.06
CA ILE A 252 -3.56 24.79 2.84
C ILE A 252 -4.76 24.57 1.93
N PHE A 253 -4.53 23.93 0.80
CA PHE A 253 -5.53 23.54 -0.17
C PHE A 253 -5.96 22.09 0.05
N ASP A 254 -7.27 21.87 0.08
CA ASP A 254 -7.85 20.55 -0.03
C ASP A 254 -7.84 20.12 -1.51
N ARG A 255 -7.12 19.04 -1.83
CA ARG A 255 -6.99 18.50 -3.19
C ARG A 255 -7.82 17.23 -3.40
N GLY A 256 -8.68 16.90 -2.43
CA GLY A 256 -9.67 15.84 -2.51
C GLY A 256 -9.16 14.44 -2.16
N ILE A 257 -10.13 13.54 -2.06
CA ILE A 257 -9.96 12.12 -1.76
C ILE A 257 -9.07 11.43 -2.81
N ARG A 258 -8.23 10.51 -2.35
CA ARG A 258 -7.45 9.61 -3.19
C ARG A 258 -8.28 8.35 -3.48
N ARG A 259 -8.28 7.92 -4.75
CA ARG A 259 -9.06 6.74 -5.17
C ARG A 259 -8.57 5.44 -4.54
N THR A 260 -7.28 5.36 -4.24
CA THR A 260 -6.59 4.18 -3.70
C THR A 260 -5.19 4.60 -3.19
N GLU A 261 -4.70 3.97 -2.12
CA GLU A 261 -3.28 3.96 -1.75
C GLU A 261 -2.56 2.70 -2.23
N SER A 262 -3.28 1.78 -2.89
CA SER A 262 -2.79 0.50 -3.39
C SER A 262 -2.29 -0.42 -2.28
N HIS A 263 -2.89 -0.34 -1.09
CA HIS A 263 -2.60 -1.19 0.08
C HIS A 263 -3.74 -2.16 0.38
N VAL A 264 -4.27 -2.82 -0.65
CA VAL A 264 -5.43 -3.72 -0.57
C VAL A 264 -5.12 -4.93 0.30
N GLN A 265 -5.98 -5.20 1.29
CA GLN A 265 -5.75 -6.23 2.31
C GLN A 265 -7.05 -6.77 2.91
N GLY A 266 -6.93 -7.71 3.86
CA GLY A 266 -8.01 -8.18 4.72
C GLY A 266 -8.84 -9.36 4.20
N THR A 267 -8.81 -9.65 2.90
CA THR A 267 -9.68 -10.67 2.28
C THR A 267 -9.38 -12.12 2.62
N LEU A 268 -8.19 -12.40 3.15
CA LEU A 268 -7.78 -13.69 3.71
C LEU A 268 -7.20 -13.46 5.12
N ARG A 269 -7.99 -12.82 5.99
CA ARG A 269 -7.50 -12.34 7.28
C ARG A 269 -6.95 -13.45 8.17
N MET A 270 -5.90 -13.09 8.89
CA MET A 270 -5.29 -13.89 9.94
C MET A 270 -6.05 -13.74 11.26
N GLY A 271 -6.15 -14.80 12.04
CA GLY A 271 -6.75 -14.77 13.37
C GLY A 271 -6.38 -15.99 14.20
N SER A 272 -7.22 -16.30 15.18
CA SER A 272 -6.92 -17.31 16.20
C SER A 272 -7.56 -18.66 15.92
N SER A 273 -8.63 -18.69 15.11
CA SER A 273 -9.40 -19.90 14.83
C SER A 273 -10.21 -19.80 13.54
N PRO A 274 -10.73 -20.92 13.00
CA PRO A 274 -11.62 -20.89 11.84
C PRO A 274 -12.90 -20.08 12.06
N ALA A 275 -13.27 -19.81 13.32
CA ALA A 275 -14.44 -19.01 13.70
C ALA A 275 -14.24 -17.49 13.57
N ASP A 276 -13.01 -17.01 13.37
CA ASP A 276 -12.71 -15.58 13.22
C ASP A 276 -11.84 -15.23 12.00
N SER A 277 -11.26 -16.21 11.31
CA SER A 277 -10.23 -15.97 10.29
C SER A 277 -10.16 -17.05 9.22
N VAL A 278 -9.39 -16.77 8.18
CA VAL A 278 -9.11 -17.71 7.08
C VAL A 278 -7.80 -18.47 7.32
N VAL A 279 -6.80 -17.79 7.90
CA VAL A 279 -5.50 -18.38 8.21
C VAL A 279 -5.14 -18.16 9.67
N ASP A 280 -4.33 -19.05 10.22
CA ASP A 280 -3.74 -18.91 11.54
C ASP A 280 -2.52 -17.98 11.55
N ARG A 281 -1.90 -17.83 12.73
CA ARG A 281 -0.69 -17.01 12.93
C ARG A 281 0.53 -17.45 12.12
N ASP A 282 0.55 -18.69 11.66
CA ASP A 282 1.61 -19.29 10.86
C ASP A 282 1.30 -19.18 9.35
N MET A 283 0.23 -18.44 9.00
CA MET A 283 -0.30 -18.26 7.65
C MET A 283 -0.76 -19.57 7.00
N ILE A 284 -1.15 -20.55 7.82
CA ILE A 284 -1.70 -21.82 7.37
C ILE A 284 -3.22 -21.69 7.32
N HIS A 285 -3.83 -22.15 6.22
CA HIS A 285 -5.29 -22.24 6.11
C HIS A 285 -5.83 -23.24 7.14
N HIS A 286 -6.92 -22.86 7.81
CA HIS A 286 -7.59 -23.69 8.82
C HIS A 286 -8.15 -25.02 8.29
#